data_AF-A0A3C0DLA6-F1
#
_entry.id   AF-A0A3C0DLA6-F1
#
_cell.length_a   1.000
_cell.length_b   1.000
_cell.length_c   1.000
_cell.angle_alpha   90.00
_cell.angle_beta   90.00
_cell.angle_gamma   90.00
#
_symmetry.space_group_name_H-M   'P 1'
#
loop_
_entity.id
_entity.type
_entity.pdbx_description
1 polymer ?
#
loop_
_entity_poly.entity_id
_entity_poly.type
_entity_poly.pdbx_seq_one_letter_code
_entity_poly.pdbx_strand_id
1 'polypeptide(L)'
;WRLGIPIVAIVDTNCDPDEIDYVIPGNDDAIRAVRLLAGKMADAVIEGREGNQDAPEESDLQKNEDIDYTNEEMESSAENEY
;
A
#
# COMPACT_ATOMS: atom_id res chain seq x y z
N TRP A 1 -14.68 3.57 7.34
CA TRP A 1 -15.70 2.68 6.74
C TRP A 1 -17.07 3.32 6.42
N ARG A 2 -17.41 4.55 6.87
CA ARG A 2 -18.76 5.15 6.70
C ARG A 2 -19.21 5.53 5.28
N LEU A 3 -18.37 5.34 4.27
CA LEU A 3 -18.68 5.62 2.86
C LEU A 3 -19.06 4.36 2.07
N GLY A 4 -19.13 3.18 2.71
CA GLY A 4 -19.45 1.92 2.04
C GLY A 4 -18.35 1.42 1.10
N ILE A 5 -17.14 1.97 1.21
CA ILE A 5 -15.97 1.53 0.44
C ILE A 5 -15.35 0.34 1.17
N PRO A 6 -15.08 -0.79 0.49
CA PRO A 6 -14.43 -1.95 1.08
C PRO A 6 -13.00 -1.61 1.52
N ILE A 7 -12.64 -2.02 2.72
CA ILE A 7 -11.33 -1.75 3.32
C ILE A 7 -10.49 -3.02 3.29
N VAL A 8 -9.32 -2.90 2.67
CA VAL A 8 -8.26 -3.91 2.68
C VAL A 8 -7.07 -3.33 3.44
N ALA A 9 -6.59 -3.98 4.50
CA ALA A 9 -5.53 -3.43 5.34
C ALA A 9 -4.60 -4.50 5.94
N ILE A 10 -3.35 -4.09 6.20
CA ILE A 10 -2.39 -4.88 6.97
C ILE A 10 -2.72 -4.74 8.46
N VAL A 11 -2.72 -5.85 9.18
CA VAL A 11 -2.96 -5.86 10.63
C VAL A 11 -1.82 -6.59 11.33
N ASP A 12 -1.13 -5.88 12.22
CA ASP A 12 -0.18 -6.42 13.20
C ASP A 12 -0.83 -6.53 14.59
N THR A 13 -0.10 -7.03 15.58
CA THR A 13 -0.52 -7.33 16.96
C THR A 13 -1.17 -6.19 17.73
N ASN A 14 -0.96 -4.95 17.31
CA ASN A 14 -1.48 -3.74 17.94
C ASN A 14 -2.68 -3.11 17.19
N CYS A 15 -3.12 -3.70 16.08
CA CYS A 15 -4.17 -3.15 15.22
C CYS A 15 -5.46 -3.99 15.34
N ASP A 16 -6.61 -3.33 15.40
CA ASP A 16 -7.91 -3.99 15.58
C ASP A 16 -8.51 -4.38 14.21
N PRO A 17 -8.73 -5.68 13.93
CA PRO A 17 -9.25 -6.14 12.65
C PRO A 17 -10.78 -5.92 12.47
N ASP A 18 -11.52 -5.54 13.51
CA ASP A 18 -13.00 -5.53 13.47
C ASP A 18 -13.59 -4.52 12.46
N GLU A 19 -12.85 -3.47 12.09
CA GLU A 19 -13.31 -2.45 11.13
C GLU A 19 -12.83 -2.70 9.68
N ILE A 20 -12.20 -3.84 9.40
CA ILE A 20 -11.55 -4.15 8.12
C ILE A 20 -12.29 -5.30 7.43
N ASP A 21 -12.70 -5.09 6.17
CA ASP A 21 -13.43 -6.10 5.40
C ASP A 21 -12.51 -7.25 4.94
N TYR A 22 -11.27 -6.92 4.56
CA TYR A 22 -10.27 -7.87 4.12
C TYR A 22 -8.95 -7.65 4.84
N VAL A 23 -8.69 -8.50 5.84
CA VAL A 23 -7.51 -8.40 6.70
C VAL A 23 -6.33 -9.17 6.11
N ILE A 24 -5.17 -8.51 6.05
CA ILE A 24 -3.89 -9.12 5.67
C ILE A 24 -3.01 -9.15 6.93
N PRO A 25 -2.82 -10.30 7.59
CA PRO A 25 -1.97 -10.38 8.77
C PRO A 25 -0.51 -10.14 8.37
N GLY A 26 0.18 -9.22 9.03
CA GLY A 26 1.56 -8.90 8.70
C GLY A 26 2.13 -7.75 9.54
N ASN A 27 3.44 -7.57 9.45
CA ASN A 27 4.14 -6.47 10.11
C ASN A 27 4.06 -5.22 9.23
N ASP A 28 3.41 -4.17 9.73
CA ASP A 28 3.26 -2.86 9.08
C ASP A 28 4.43 -1.89 9.39
N ASP A 29 5.15 -2.09 10.50
CA ASP A 29 6.34 -1.32 10.88
C ASP A 29 7.56 -1.57 9.96
N ALA A 30 7.62 -2.74 9.31
CA ALA A 30 8.77 -3.12 8.49
C ALA A 30 8.65 -2.59 7.05
N ILE A 31 9.51 -1.66 6.67
CA ILE A 31 9.57 -1.10 5.30
C ILE A 31 9.67 -2.18 4.21
N ARG A 32 10.36 -3.29 4.48
CA ARG A 32 10.45 -4.43 3.56
C ARG A 32 9.10 -5.13 3.35
N ALA A 33 8.31 -5.26 4.40
CA ALA A 33 6.98 -5.87 4.34
C ALA A 33 5.99 -4.96 3.58
N VAL A 34 6.02 -3.66 3.90
CA VAL A 34 5.20 -2.65 3.19
C VAL A 34 5.51 -2.63 1.70
N ARG A 35 6.80 -2.57 1.32
CA ARG A 35 7.22 -2.59 -0.10
C ARG A 35 6.80 -3.87 -0.82
N LEU A 36 6.92 -5.02 -0.16
CA LEU A 36 6.50 -6.29 -0.73
C LEU A 36 4.99 -6.29 -1.00
N LEU A 37 4.19 -5.86 -0.03
CA LEU A 37 2.75 -5.88 -0.19
C LEU A 37 2.27 -4.85 -1.21
N ALA A 38 2.78 -3.62 -1.15
CA ALA A 38 2.44 -2.57 -2.11
C ALA A 38 2.79 -3.01 -3.54
N GLY A 39 3.97 -3.62 -3.74
CA GLY A 39 4.36 -4.17 -5.05
C GLY A 39 3.40 -5.26 -5.52
N LYS A 40 3.02 -6.20 -4.65
CA LYS A 40 2.07 -7.26 -4.99
C LYS A 40 0.65 -6.74 -5.27
N MET A 41 0.23 -5.69 -4.57
CA MET A 41 -1.04 -5.01 -4.86
C MET A 41 -0.99 -4.30 -6.21
N ALA A 42 0.11 -3.66 -6.56
CA ALA A 42 0.30 -3.04 -7.87
C ALA A 42 0.24 -4.09 -8.99
N ASP A 43 0.96 -5.20 -8.85
CA ASP A 43 0.91 -6.34 -9.78
C ASP A 43 -0.55 -6.82 -9.98
N ALA A 44 -1.28 -7.05 -8.89
CA ALA A 44 -2.65 -7.53 -8.93
C ALA A 44 -3.63 -6.53 -9.58
N VAL A 45 -3.45 -5.22 -9.38
CA VAL A 45 -4.27 -4.19 -10.03
C VAL A 45 -4.00 -4.13 -11.52
N ILE A 46 -2.75 -4.29 -11.96
CA ILE A 46 -2.38 -4.33 -13.37
C ILE A 46 -2.98 -5.57 -14.04
N GLU A 47 -2.78 -6.76 -13.45
CA GLU A 47 -3.35 -8.01 -13.95
C GLU A 47 -4.89 -7.94 -14.01
N GLY A 48 -5.52 -7.36 -12.97
CA GLY A 48 -6.97 -7.17 -12.91
C GLY A 48 -7.50 -6.22 -13.98
N ARG A 49 -6.73 -5.22 -14.41
CA ARG A 49 -7.08 -4.33 -15.53
C ARG A 49 -6.94 -5.04 -16.87
N GLU A 50 -5.86 -5.78 -17.09
CA GLU A 50 -5.59 -6.49 -18.34
C GLU A 50 -6.59 -7.63 -18.59
N GLY A 51 -7.03 -8.31 -17.54
CA GLY A 51 -8.00 -9.41 -17.59
C GLY A 51 -9.46 -8.97 -17.75
N ASN A 52 -9.77 -7.67 -17.71
CA ASN A 52 -11.13 -7.13 -17.63
C ASN A 52 -11.56 -6.35 -18.90
N GLN A 53 -11.09 -6.75 -20.09
CA GLN A 53 -11.40 -6.12 -21.38
C GLN A 53 -12.91 -6.04 -21.72
N ASP A 54 -13.79 -6.66 -20.92
CA ASP A 54 -15.24 -6.68 -21.11
C ASP A 54 -16.05 -5.80 -20.12
N ALA A 55 -15.42 -5.09 -19.17
CA ALA A 55 -16.14 -4.21 -18.24
C ALA A 55 -15.95 -2.72 -18.60
N PRO A 56 -17.00 -1.89 -18.48
CA PRO A 56 -16.92 -0.47 -18.84
C PRO A 56 -15.92 0.25 -17.92
N GLU A 57 -14.98 0.96 -18.54
CA GLU A 57 -13.97 1.77 -17.85
C GLU A 57 -14.65 2.90 -17.06
N GLU A 58 -14.61 2.83 -15.72
CA GLU A 58 -14.81 4.01 -14.88
C GLU A 58 -13.46 4.72 -14.73
N SER A 59 -13.40 5.93 -15.27
CA SER A 59 -12.23 6.78 -15.38
C SER A 59 -11.79 7.42 -14.06
N ASP A 60 -10.47 7.61 -13.96
CA ASP A 60 -9.74 8.66 -13.24
C ASP A 60 -9.50 8.56 -11.74
N LEU A 61 -8.26 8.18 -11.39
CA LEU A 61 -7.40 9.00 -10.52
C LEU A 61 -5.98 9.07 -11.11
N GLN A 62 -5.44 10.29 -11.09
CA GLN A 62 -4.34 10.80 -11.91
C GLN A 62 -2.96 10.16 -11.70
N LYS A 63 -2.24 10.09 -12.82
CA LYS A 63 -0.78 10.08 -13.06
C LYS A 63 0.17 10.09 -11.85
N ASN A 64 1.02 9.07 -11.87
CA ASN A 64 2.33 8.89 -11.23
C ASN A 64 3.11 10.19 -10.95
N GLU A 65 3.54 10.36 -9.70
CA GLU A 65 4.87 10.88 -9.38
C GLU A 65 5.64 9.73 -8.73
N ASP A 66 6.67 9.26 -9.42
CA ASP A 66 7.62 8.29 -8.91
C ASP A 66 8.36 8.90 -7.71
N ILE A 67 7.96 8.57 -6.48
CA ILE A 67 8.73 8.93 -5.29
C ILE A 67 9.77 7.83 -5.05
N ASP A 68 10.93 8.01 -5.69
CA ASP A 68 12.15 7.27 -5.37
C ASP A 68 12.70 7.77 -4.03
N TYR A 69 12.27 7.17 -2.91
CA TYR A 69 12.99 7.30 -1.64
C TYR A 69 14.23 6.40 -1.66
N THR A 70 15.21 6.75 -2.49
CA THR A 70 16.58 6.24 -2.35
C THR A 70 17.24 6.92 -1.15
N ASN A 71 17.33 6.17 -0.06
CA ASN A 71 18.44 6.07 0.92
C ASN A 71 19.16 7.32 1.50
N GLU A 72 18.90 8.57 1.11
CA GLU A 72 19.70 9.73 1.55
C GLU A 72 19.22 10.40 2.85
N GLU A 73 17.97 10.21 3.29
CA GLU A 73 17.48 10.84 4.53
C GLU A 73 17.97 10.13 5.81
N MET A 74 18.49 8.90 5.70
CA MET A 74 19.03 8.15 6.84
C MET A 74 20.41 8.62 7.29
N GLU A 75 21.18 9.32 6.43
CA GLU A 75 22.50 9.85 6.81
C GLU A 75 22.40 11.20 7.53
N SER A 76 21.40 12.05 7.22
CA SER A 76 21.29 13.37 7.87
C SER A 76 20.84 13.32 9.34
N SER A 77 20.19 12.23 9.76
CA SER A 77 19.70 12.05 11.13
C SER A 77 20.73 11.41 12.07
N ALA A 78 21.80 10.82 11.52
CA ALA A 78 22.90 10.25 12.31
C ALA A 78 23.96 11.30 12.72
N GLU A 79 24.02 12.46 12.06
CA GLU A 79 25.05 13.48 12.34
C GLU A 79 24.67 14.52 13.40
N ASN A 80 23.47 14.44 14.00
CA ASN A 80 23.01 15.43 14.97
C ASN A 80 22.73 14.88 16.37
N GLU A 81 23.33 13.74 16.72
CA GLU A 81 23.39 13.27 18.10
C GLU A 81 24.86 13.01 18.50
N TYR A 82 25.46 14.07 19.07
CA TYR A 82 26.76 14.17 19.77
C TYR A 82 28.02 14.61 19.00
#